data_AF-A0A923WHU7-F1
#
_entry.id   AF-A0A923WHU7-F1
#
_cell.length_a   1.000
_cell.length_b   1.000
_cell.length_c   1.000
_cell.angle_alpha   90.00
_cell.angle_beta   90.00
_cell.angle_gamma   90.00
#
_symmetry.space_group_name_H-M   'P 1'
#
loop_
_entity.id
_entity.type
_entity.pdbx_description
1 polymer ?
#
loop_
_entity_poly.entity_id
_entity_poly.type
_entity_poly.pdbx_seq_one_letter_code
_entity_poly.pdbx_strand_id
1 'polypeptide(L)'
;MKPFTLNIPPFFLLVFVLLLGAAPAASAQKYRTAIGVRLARPDVGVTITQRLAEHTTLEVLGSAANNDLTLTVLGRQHTGILGHALNLYGGLGPHIGNTQDRGNYIGGTLALGVEWKIPIFPLVVSYDWMPSLSSGNREKRFNNSTGLSLRFVLFKEKKDGFFRRLFDGKGNKRSSDDKTRTI
;
A
#
# COMPACT_ATOMS: atom_id res chain seq x y z
N MET A 1 29.02 30.28 -44.25
CA MET A 1 28.76 30.00 -42.83
C MET A 1 29.55 28.76 -42.45
N LYS A 2 30.56 28.87 -41.57
CA LYS A 2 31.37 27.70 -41.17
C LYS A 2 30.57 26.86 -40.15
N PRO A 3 30.48 25.54 -40.31
CA PRO A 3 29.77 24.70 -39.34
C PRO A 3 30.53 24.74 -38.01
N PHE A 4 29.80 24.97 -36.92
CA PHE A 4 30.31 24.96 -35.56
C PHE A 4 30.69 23.51 -35.21
N THR A 5 31.98 23.19 -35.26
CA THR A 5 32.51 21.87 -34.88
C THR A 5 32.76 21.85 -33.39
N LEU A 6 31.82 21.31 -32.61
CA LEU A 6 31.95 21.15 -31.17
C LEU A 6 32.91 19.98 -30.88
N ASN A 7 34.17 20.31 -30.57
CA ASN A 7 35.20 19.33 -30.24
C ASN A 7 35.11 18.98 -28.74
N ILE A 8 34.30 17.96 -28.40
CA ILE A 8 34.16 17.50 -27.01
C ILE A 8 35.36 16.62 -26.68
N PRO A 9 36.17 16.97 -25.66
CA PRO A 9 37.31 16.15 -25.26
C PRO A 9 36.84 14.73 -24.88
N PRO A 10 37.57 13.67 -25.26
CA PRO A 10 37.17 12.29 -24.95
C PRO A 10 37.00 12.05 -23.43
N PHE A 11 37.70 12.83 -22.59
CA PHE A 11 37.53 12.82 -21.14
C PHE A 11 36.13 13.24 -20.67
N PHE A 12 35.51 14.24 -21.31
CA PHE A 12 34.14 14.67 -20.98
C PHE A 12 33.11 13.61 -21.34
N LEU A 13 33.33 12.88 -22.43
CA LEU A 13 32.47 11.78 -22.85
C LEU A 13 32.59 10.58 -21.91
N LEU A 14 33.80 10.32 -21.42
CA LEU A 14 34.07 9.28 -20.42
C LEU A 14 33.44 9.60 -19.05
N VAL A 15 33.53 10.85 -18.60
CA VAL A 15 32.89 11.32 -17.36
C VAL A 15 31.36 11.27 -17.47
N PHE A 16 30.79 11.62 -18.63
CA PHE A 16 29.35 11.53 -18.89
C PHE A 16 28.84 10.08 -18.89
N VAL A 17 29.59 9.15 -19.48
CA VAL A 17 29.29 7.71 -19.45
C VAL A 17 29.43 7.15 -18.03
N LEU A 18 30.42 7.58 -17.25
CA LEU A 18 30.58 7.18 -15.85
C LEU A 18 29.42 7.67 -14.97
N LEU A 19 28.92 8.89 -15.22
CA LEU A 19 27.76 9.46 -14.54
C LEU A 19 26.44 8.75 -14.90
N LEU A 20 26.31 8.25 -16.13
CA LEU A 20 25.17 7.42 -16.56
C LEU A 20 25.21 5.99 -15.98
N GLY A 21 26.41 5.44 -15.77
CA GLY A 21 26.62 4.11 -15.19
C GLY A 21 26.49 4.03 -13.66
N ALA A 22 26.50 5.19 -12.98
CA ALA A 22 26.36 5.30 -11.53
C ALA A 22 24.91 5.52 -11.08
N ALA A 23 23.91 5.05 -11.85
CA ALA A 23 22.58 4.86 -11.29
C ALA A 23 22.71 3.80 -10.19
N PRO A 24 22.55 4.13 -8.90
CA PRO A 24 22.52 3.09 -7.89
C PRO A 24 21.43 2.11 -8.31
N ALA A 25 21.76 0.83 -8.36
CA ALA A 25 20.75 -0.22 -8.43
C ALA A 25 19.81 0.04 -7.25
N ALA A 26 18.68 0.68 -7.54
CA ALA A 26 17.68 1.06 -6.57
C ALA A 26 17.07 -0.25 -6.09
N SER A 27 17.72 -0.86 -5.09
CA SER A 27 17.15 -1.94 -4.31
C SER A 27 15.88 -1.34 -3.73
N ALA A 28 14.76 -1.63 -4.39
CA ALA A 28 13.45 -1.15 -4.05
C ALA A 28 13.31 -1.26 -2.53
N GLN A 29 13.17 -0.13 -1.83
CA GLN A 29 12.70 -0.12 -0.46
C GLN A 29 11.34 -0.81 -0.48
N LYS A 30 11.32 -2.14 -0.31
CA LYS A 30 10.11 -2.95 -0.36
C LYS A 30 9.36 -2.72 0.95
N TYR A 31 8.64 -1.61 0.97
CA TYR A 31 7.70 -1.23 2.00
C TYR A 31 6.67 -2.35 2.17
N ARG A 32 6.77 -3.13 3.25
CA ARG A 32 5.80 -4.21 3.51
C ARG A 32 4.57 -3.69 4.23
N THR A 33 4.73 -2.83 5.21
CA THR A 33 3.61 -2.36 6.04
C THR A 33 3.74 -0.87 6.32
N ALA A 34 2.68 -0.12 6.06
CA ALA A 34 2.56 1.29 6.39
C ALA A 34 1.31 1.51 7.23
N ILE A 35 1.40 2.42 8.19
CA ILE A 35 0.27 2.87 9.02
C ILE A 35 0.11 4.37 8.84
N GLY A 36 -1.12 4.87 8.86
CA GLY A 36 -1.35 6.28 8.63
C GLY A 36 -2.71 6.76 9.06
N VAL A 37 -2.93 8.02 8.78
CA VAL A 37 -4.21 8.71 8.95
C VAL A 37 -4.73 9.13 7.59
N ARG A 38 -6.05 9.07 7.41
CA ARG A 38 -6.78 9.57 6.24
C ARG A 38 -7.74 10.64 6.71
N LEU A 39 -7.60 11.85 6.17
CA LEU A 39 -8.44 13.00 6.44
C LEU A 39 -9.34 13.21 5.24
N ALA A 40 -10.65 13.01 5.39
CA ALA A 40 -11.59 13.04 4.28
C ALA A 40 -12.92 13.62 4.75
N ARG A 41 -13.16 14.93 4.58
CA ARG A 41 -14.30 15.60 5.21
C ARG A 41 -15.64 14.94 4.85
N PRO A 42 -16.50 14.61 5.83
CA PRO A 42 -16.40 14.89 7.28
C PRO A 42 -15.64 13.85 8.12
N ASP A 43 -15.14 12.78 7.51
CA ASP A 43 -14.54 11.62 8.14
C ASP A 43 -13.05 11.82 8.49
N VAL A 44 -12.63 11.20 9.59
CA VAL A 44 -11.23 10.99 9.95
C VAL A 44 -11.01 9.50 10.14
N GLY A 45 -9.97 8.95 9.52
CA GLY A 45 -9.68 7.53 9.60
C GLY A 45 -8.22 7.19 9.84
N VAL A 46 -8.01 5.95 10.23
CA VAL A 46 -6.70 5.31 10.34
C VAL A 46 -6.61 4.22 9.28
N THR A 47 -5.46 4.15 8.62
CA THR A 47 -5.21 3.20 7.53
C THR A 47 -3.98 2.36 7.83
N ILE A 48 -4.09 1.06 7.58
CA ILE A 48 -2.96 0.13 7.60
C ILE A 48 -2.90 -0.51 6.22
N THR A 49 -1.77 -0.33 5.55
CA THR A 49 -1.51 -0.91 4.22
C THR A 49 -0.42 -1.97 4.31
N GLN A 50 -0.70 -3.14 3.77
CA GLN A 50 0.20 -4.27 3.63
C GLN A 50 0.47 -4.54 2.14
N ARG A 51 1.72 -4.49 1.71
CA ARG A 51 2.13 -4.89 0.35
C ARG A 51 2.09 -6.42 0.23
N LEU A 52 1.34 -6.92 -0.77
CA LEU A 52 1.23 -8.34 -1.09
C LEU A 52 2.12 -8.72 -2.26
N ALA A 53 2.17 -7.87 -3.29
CA ALA A 53 2.99 -8.05 -4.48
C ALA A 53 3.64 -6.72 -4.90
N GLU A 54 4.37 -6.72 -6.02
CA GLU A 54 5.09 -5.54 -6.47
C GLU A 54 4.18 -4.36 -6.83
N HIS A 55 3.01 -4.64 -7.38
CA HIS A 55 2.03 -3.63 -7.74
C HIS A 55 0.76 -3.71 -6.90
N THR A 56 0.66 -4.68 -5.99
CA THR A 56 -0.57 -4.99 -5.25
C THR A 56 -0.39 -4.78 -3.75
N THR A 57 -1.30 -4.03 -3.15
CA THR A 57 -1.35 -3.80 -1.70
C THR A 57 -2.75 -4.06 -1.16
N LEU A 58 -2.83 -4.61 0.03
CA LEU A 58 -4.05 -4.70 0.82
C LEU A 58 -4.09 -3.54 1.81
N GLU A 59 -5.19 -2.81 1.88
CA GLU A 59 -5.40 -1.73 2.83
C GLU A 59 -6.61 -2.02 3.71
N VAL A 60 -6.47 -1.73 5.00
CA VAL A 60 -7.56 -1.71 5.97
C VAL A 60 -7.71 -0.28 6.45
N LEU A 61 -8.89 0.31 6.27
CA LEU A 61 -9.22 1.68 6.65
C LEU A 61 -10.37 1.65 7.66
N GLY A 62 -10.13 2.13 8.87
CA GLY A 62 -11.18 2.46 9.82
C GLY A 62 -11.44 3.96 9.80
N SER A 63 -12.65 4.40 9.50
CA SER A 63 -13.02 5.83 9.49
C SER A 63 -14.18 6.11 10.43
N ALA A 64 -14.11 7.24 11.11
CA ALA A 64 -15.14 7.76 11.99
C ALA A 64 -15.56 9.16 11.54
N ALA A 65 -16.87 9.39 11.54
CA ALA A 65 -17.52 10.68 11.42
C ALA A 65 -18.47 10.87 12.61
N ASN A 66 -19.08 12.05 12.76
CA ASN A 66 -19.85 12.43 13.96
C ASN A 66 -20.81 11.33 14.48
N ASN A 67 -21.48 10.57 13.60
CA ASN A 67 -22.39 9.48 13.98
C ASN A 67 -22.11 8.15 13.25
N ASP A 68 -21.03 8.05 12.47
CA ASP A 68 -20.76 6.91 11.59
C ASP A 68 -19.38 6.31 11.86
N LEU A 69 -19.32 5.00 12.05
CA LEU A 69 -18.09 4.23 12.13
C LEU A 69 -18.04 3.22 10.99
N THR A 70 -16.99 3.25 10.18
CA THR A 70 -16.84 2.38 9.00
C THR A 70 -15.50 1.66 9.04
N LEU A 71 -15.52 0.38 8.69
CA LEU A 71 -14.34 -0.42 8.43
C LEU A 71 -14.36 -0.89 6.98
N THR A 72 -13.32 -0.54 6.24
CA THR A 72 -13.16 -0.83 4.82
C THR A 72 -11.91 -1.68 4.61
N VAL A 73 -12.00 -2.70 3.76
CA VAL A 73 -10.86 -3.47 3.29
C VAL A 73 -10.74 -3.29 1.78
N LEU A 74 -9.56 -2.92 1.29
CA LEU A 74 -9.33 -2.59 -0.12
C LEU A 74 -8.13 -3.36 -0.68
N GLY A 75 -8.32 -4.01 -1.82
CA GLY A 75 -7.21 -4.40 -2.69
C GLY A 75 -6.88 -3.24 -3.63
N ARG A 76 -5.65 -2.71 -3.56
CA ARG A 76 -5.17 -1.62 -4.43
C ARG A 76 -4.09 -2.12 -5.38
N GLN A 77 -4.18 -1.71 -6.64
CA GLN A 77 -3.19 -1.87 -7.68
C GLN A 77 -2.52 -0.52 -7.97
N HIS A 78 -1.20 -0.52 -8.05
CA HIS A 78 -0.37 0.68 -8.22
C HIS A 78 0.32 0.69 -9.59
N THR A 79 0.33 1.84 -10.25
CA THR A 79 1.03 2.07 -11.52
C THR A 79 1.91 3.31 -11.38
N GLY A 80 3.23 3.18 -11.58
CA GLY A 80 4.14 4.33 -11.55
C GLY A 80 3.95 5.21 -12.79
N ILE A 81 3.67 6.50 -12.61
CA ILE A 81 3.68 7.47 -13.72
C ILE A 81 5.06 8.14 -13.84
N LEU A 82 5.63 8.54 -12.69
CA LEU A 82 6.88 9.29 -12.63
C LEU A 82 7.91 8.51 -11.80
N GLY A 83 8.37 7.40 -12.37
CA GLY A 83 9.26 6.45 -11.70
C GLY A 83 8.63 5.84 -10.44
N HIS A 84 9.45 5.62 -9.41
CA HIS A 84 8.99 5.02 -8.15
C HIS A 84 8.38 6.02 -7.16
N ALA A 85 8.58 7.33 -7.37
CA ALA A 85 8.12 8.36 -6.44
C ALA A 85 6.62 8.63 -6.55
N LEU A 86 6.09 8.81 -7.77
CA LEU A 86 4.68 9.13 -8.00
C LEU A 86 3.96 7.95 -8.66
N ASN A 87 2.95 7.42 -7.97
CA ASN A 87 2.17 6.26 -8.39
C ASN A 87 0.69 6.63 -8.46
N LEU A 88 -0.02 6.17 -9.48
CA LEU A 88 -1.48 6.06 -9.41
C LEU A 88 -1.84 4.77 -8.73
N TYR A 89 -3.00 4.75 -8.06
CA TYR A 89 -3.61 3.51 -7.66
C TYR A 89 -5.10 3.48 -7.98
N GLY A 90 -5.56 2.27 -8.30
CA GLY A 90 -6.96 1.90 -8.37
C GLY A 90 -7.20 0.70 -7.49
N GLY A 91 -8.30 0.70 -6.74
CA GLY A 91 -8.64 -0.37 -5.83
C GLY A 91 -10.13 -0.53 -5.63
N LEU A 92 -10.48 -1.67 -5.06
CA LEU A 92 -11.84 -1.97 -4.68
C LEU A 92 -11.86 -2.90 -3.47
N GLY A 93 -12.99 -2.91 -2.77
CA GLY A 93 -13.23 -3.89 -1.74
C GLY A 93 -14.46 -3.60 -0.89
N PRO A 94 -14.77 -4.49 0.04
CA PRO A 94 -15.96 -4.36 0.87
C PRO A 94 -15.74 -3.37 2.02
N HIS A 95 -16.84 -2.80 2.50
CA HIS A 95 -16.88 -2.06 3.75
C HIS A 95 -18.09 -2.45 4.58
N ILE A 96 -17.94 -2.35 5.89
CA ILE A 96 -19.01 -2.51 6.87
C ILE A 96 -19.00 -1.26 7.74
N GLY A 97 -20.16 -0.80 8.17
CA GLY A 97 -20.24 0.33 9.08
C GLY A 97 -21.49 0.31 9.93
N ASN A 98 -21.50 1.16 10.94
CA ASN A 98 -22.62 1.39 11.82
C ASN A 98 -22.88 2.89 11.89
N THR A 99 -24.15 3.26 11.72
CA THR A 99 -24.65 4.61 11.98
C THR A 99 -25.50 4.55 13.24
N GLN A 100 -25.27 5.44 14.22
CA GLN A 100 -26.05 5.44 15.46
C GLN A 100 -27.58 5.53 15.22
N ASP A 101 -28.00 6.29 14.20
CA ASP A 101 -29.42 6.53 13.91
C ASP A 101 -30.09 5.45 13.06
N ARG A 102 -29.31 4.60 12.36
CA ARG A 102 -29.82 3.70 11.31
C ARG A 102 -29.33 2.26 11.36
N GLY A 103 -28.39 1.97 12.25
CA GLY A 103 -27.83 0.64 12.44
C GLY A 103 -26.75 0.29 11.42
N ASN A 104 -26.54 -1.01 11.23
CA ASN A 104 -25.44 -1.55 10.44
C ASN A 104 -25.71 -1.47 8.93
N TYR A 105 -24.65 -1.28 8.15
CA TYR A 105 -24.67 -1.36 6.70
C TYR A 105 -23.42 -2.08 6.18
N ILE A 106 -23.55 -2.65 4.98
CA ILE A 106 -22.47 -3.32 4.26
C ILE A 106 -22.48 -2.86 2.82
N GLY A 107 -21.32 -2.78 2.18
CA GLY A 107 -21.25 -2.31 0.80
C GLY A 107 -19.93 -2.62 0.13
N GLY A 108 -19.82 -2.10 -1.08
CA GLY A 108 -18.59 -2.07 -1.85
C GLY A 108 -18.09 -0.64 -2.00
N THR A 109 -16.79 -0.47 -1.95
CA THR A 109 -16.09 0.79 -2.16
C THR A 109 -15.09 0.62 -3.29
N LEU A 110 -15.03 1.62 -4.16
CA LEU A 110 -13.94 1.80 -5.12
C LEU A 110 -13.00 2.88 -4.58
N ALA A 111 -11.74 2.82 -4.96
CA ALA A 111 -10.72 3.79 -4.61
C ALA A 111 -9.88 4.13 -5.83
N LEU A 112 -9.74 5.40 -6.14
CA LEU A 112 -8.88 5.91 -7.21
C LEU A 112 -8.05 7.04 -6.63
N GLY A 113 -6.74 7.01 -6.79
CA GLY A 113 -5.91 8.04 -6.18
C GLY A 113 -4.50 8.11 -6.72
N VAL A 114 -3.79 9.11 -6.21
CA VAL A 114 -2.38 9.35 -6.47
C VAL A 114 -1.63 9.17 -5.16
N GLU A 115 -0.51 8.48 -5.21
CA GLU A 115 0.38 8.19 -4.09
C GLU A 115 1.78 8.71 -4.39
N TRP A 116 2.25 9.64 -3.57
CA TRP A 116 3.59 10.18 -3.60
C TRP A 116 4.42 9.60 -2.44
N LYS A 117 5.44 8.83 -2.79
CA LYS A 117 6.44 8.29 -1.88
C LYS A 117 7.59 9.27 -1.79
N ILE A 118 7.84 9.79 -0.60
CA ILE A 118 8.95 10.71 -0.35
C ILE A 118 10.23 9.86 -0.23
N PRO A 119 11.24 10.00 -1.09
CA PRO A 119 12.41 9.11 -1.03
C PRO A 119 13.28 9.30 0.23
N ILE A 120 13.26 10.52 0.80
CA ILE A 120 14.12 10.94 1.91
C ILE A 120 13.55 10.50 3.26
N PHE A 121 12.23 10.43 3.39
CA PHE A 121 11.53 10.10 4.64
C PHE A 121 10.67 8.85 4.44
N PRO A 122 10.46 8.00 5.46
CA PRO A 122 9.55 6.85 5.38
C PRO A 122 8.07 7.31 5.41
N LEU A 123 7.73 8.33 4.63
CA LEU A 123 6.42 8.97 4.57
C LEU A 123 5.87 8.85 3.16
N VAL A 124 4.60 8.48 3.08
CA VAL A 124 3.82 8.36 1.86
C VAL A 124 2.60 9.26 2.00
N VAL A 125 2.44 10.17 1.05
CA VAL A 125 1.28 11.05 0.96
C VAL A 125 0.40 10.52 -0.15
N SER A 126 -0.89 10.39 0.08
CA SER A 126 -1.83 10.06 -1.00
C SER A 126 -3.03 10.98 -1.00
N TYR A 127 -3.60 11.15 -2.18
CA TYR A 127 -4.87 11.80 -2.39
C TYR A 127 -5.77 10.84 -3.17
N ASP A 128 -6.95 10.53 -2.64
CA ASP A 128 -7.89 9.60 -3.24
C ASP A 128 -9.30 10.14 -3.32
N TRP A 129 -10.01 9.59 -4.30
CA TRP A 129 -11.44 9.62 -4.46
C TRP A 129 -11.99 8.21 -4.28
N MET A 130 -12.92 8.06 -3.34
CA MET A 130 -13.52 6.80 -2.93
C MET A 130 -15.04 6.87 -3.05
N PRO A 131 -15.63 6.51 -4.21
CA PRO A 131 -17.06 6.30 -4.31
C PRO A 131 -17.45 4.94 -3.70
N SER A 132 -18.53 4.94 -2.93
CA SER A 132 -19.03 3.75 -2.23
C SER A 132 -20.53 3.55 -2.44
N LEU A 133 -20.91 2.28 -2.48
CA LEU A 133 -22.27 1.81 -2.59
C LEU A 133 -22.56 0.92 -1.38
N SER A 134 -23.42 1.40 -0.49
CA SER A 134 -23.85 0.70 0.71
C SER A 134 -25.27 0.18 0.56
N SER A 135 -25.53 -1.01 1.08
CA SER A 135 -26.86 -1.57 1.30
C SER A 135 -27.06 -1.74 2.81
N GLY A 136 -28.07 -1.06 3.34
CA GLY A 136 -28.47 -1.18 4.75
C GLY A 136 -29.87 -1.76 4.89
N ASN A 137 -30.37 -1.78 6.12
CA ASN A 137 -31.65 -2.41 6.49
C ASN A 137 -32.88 -1.88 5.74
N ARG A 138 -32.80 -0.72 5.07
CA ARG A 138 -33.95 -0.10 4.40
C ARG A 138 -33.64 0.58 3.07
N GLU A 139 -32.38 0.92 2.75
CA GLU A 139 -32.06 1.75 1.58
C GLU A 139 -30.66 1.48 1.00
N LYS A 140 -30.52 1.68 -0.33
CA LYS A 140 -29.24 1.74 -1.03
C LYS A 140 -28.71 3.16 -0.96
N ARG A 141 -27.45 3.32 -0.55
CA ARG A 141 -26.81 4.63 -0.37
C ARG A 141 -25.58 4.71 -1.24
N PHE A 142 -25.55 5.70 -2.13
CA PHE A 142 -24.34 6.08 -2.83
C PHE A 142 -23.68 7.21 -2.05
N ASN A 143 -22.41 7.04 -1.70
CA ASN A 143 -21.62 8.07 -1.06
C ASN A 143 -20.33 8.27 -1.86
N ASN A 144 -19.74 9.44 -1.77
CA ASN A 144 -18.41 9.68 -2.29
C ASN A 144 -17.58 10.41 -1.24
N SER A 145 -16.31 10.03 -1.16
CA SER A 145 -15.36 10.61 -0.21
C SER A 145 -14.11 10.98 -0.98
N THR A 146 -13.60 12.19 -0.78
CA THR A 146 -12.26 12.55 -1.21
C THR A 146 -11.40 12.77 0.02
N GLY A 147 -10.19 12.22 0.01
CA GLY A 147 -9.37 12.16 1.20
C GLY A 147 -7.89 12.36 0.91
N LEU A 148 -7.21 12.97 1.87
CA LEU A 148 -5.76 13.03 1.92
C LEU A 148 -5.27 12.08 3.01
N SER A 149 -4.38 11.17 2.64
CA SER A 149 -3.78 10.21 3.57
C SER A 149 -2.31 10.47 3.77
N LEU A 150 -1.85 10.38 5.01
CA LEU A 150 -0.46 10.42 5.41
C LEU A 150 -0.12 9.08 6.05
N ARG A 151 0.78 8.31 5.43
CA ARG A 151 1.17 6.98 5.89
C ARG A 151 2.67 6.94 6.18
N PHE A 152 3.01 6.52 7.38
CA PHE A 152 4.37 6.22 7.81
C PHE A 152 4.68 4.75 7.59
N VAL A 153 5.86 4.45 7.05
CA VAL A 153 6.29 3.08 6.78
C VAL A 153 7.02 2.50 7.98
N LEU A 154 6.50 1.40 8.54
CA LEU A 154 6.98 0.77 9.78
C LEU A 154 8.17 -0.16 9.59
N PHE A 155 8.14 -1.04 8.58
CA PHE A 155 9.11 -2.13 8.46
C PHE A 155 9.87 -2.11 7.13
N LYS A 156 11.20 -1.96 7.23
CA LYS A 156 12.18 -2.30 6.19
C LYS A 156 12.47 -3.80 6.30
N GLU A 157 12.38 -4.52 5.19
CA GLU A 157 12.37 -5.99 5.08
C GLU A 157 13.34 -6.74 6.04
N LYS A 158 12.81 -7.61 6.92
CA LYS A 158 13.47 -8.87 7.30
C LYS A 158 12.75 -10.01 6.56
N LYS A 159 13.52 -10.94 5.99
CA LYS A 159 13.08 -11.98 5.03
C LYS A 159 11.98 -12.92 5.53
N ASP A 160 11.64 -12.90 6.82
CA ASP A 160 10.75 -13.90 7.42
C ASP A 160 9.39 -13.27 7.77
N GLY A 161 8.45 -13.36 6.83
CA GLY A 161 7.11 -12.80 6.97
C GLY A 161 6.33 -13.44 8.12
N PHE A 162 5.73 -12.60 8.97
CA PHE A 162 4.81 -12.99 10.05
C PHE A 162 3.74 -14.01 9.61
N PHE A 163 3.16 -13.81 8.42
CA PHE A 163 2.20 -14.75 7.83
C PHE A 163 2.79 -16.14 7.55
N ARG A 164 4.06 -16.23 7.12
CA ARG A 164 4.72 -17.53 6.94
C ARG A 164 4.85 -18.27 8.27
N ARG A 165 5.18 -17.59 9.37
CA ARG A 165 5.22 -18.23 10.71
C ARG A 165 3.83 -18.69 11.18
N LEU A 166 2.78 -17.97 10.80
CA LEU A 166 1.40 -18.33 11.14
C LEU A 166 0.89 -19.55 10.34
N PHE A 167 1.26 -19.64 9.07
CA PHE A 167 0.84 -20.72 8.16
C PHE A 167 1.75 -21.97 8.20
N ASP A 168 3.03 -21.82 8.51
CA ASP A 168 4.04 -22.92 8.56
C ASP A 168 4.11 -23.57 9.96
N GLY A 169 3.31 -23.07 10.91
CA GLY A 169 3.27 -23.48 12.30
C GLY A 169 2.27 -24.60 12.62
N LYS A 170 2.19 -25.68 11.82
CA LYS A 170 1.48 -26.90 12.24
C LYS A 170 1.84 -28.14 11.42
N GLY A 171 2.82 -28.92 11.88
CA GLY A 171 3.07 -30.22 11.26
C GLY A 171 4.33 -30.98 11.67
N ASN A 172 4.70 -31.06 12.95
CA ASN A 172 5.53 -32.19 13.38
C ASN A 172 5.31 -32.57 14.84
N LYS A 173 4.33 -33.46 15.09
CA LYS A 173 4.23 -34.20 16.34
C LYS A 173 4.90 -35.56 16.14
N ARG A 174 5.93 -35.77 16.96
CA ARG A 174 6.74 -36.97 17.13
C ARG A 174 5.88 -38.23 17.32
N SER A 175 6.30 -39.33 16.69
CA SER A 175 6.23 -40.66 17.30
C SER A 175 7.47 -41.44 16.89
N SER A 176 8.53 -41.32 17.69
CA SER A 176 9.63 -42.28 17.71
C SER A 176 9.20 -43.32 18.74
N ASP A 177 8.46 -44.32 18.27
CA ASP A 177 8.16 -45.51 19.07
C ASP A 177 9.41 -46.40 19.01
N ASP A 178 10.03 -46.54 20.17
CA ASP A 178 11.27 -47.27 20.42
C ASP A 178 11.04 -48.76 20.23
N LYS A 179 11.34 -49.25 19.02
CA LYS A 179 11.47 -50.68 18.76
C LYS A 179 12.94 -51.03 18.63
N THR A 180 13.37 -51.94 19.50
CA THR A 180 14.50 -52.87 19.36
C THR A 180 15.80 -52.47 20.08
N ARG A 181 15.93 -52.94 21.33
CA ARG A 181 17.18 -53.51 21.90
C ARG A 181 16.76 -54.72 22.76
N THR A 182 16.91 -55.94 22.28
CA THR A 182 18.06 -56.82 22.57
C THR A 182 18.36 -56.89 24.06
N ILE A 183 17.85 -57.91 24.77
CA ILE A 183 18.55 -59.14 25.20
C ILE A 183 17.52 -60.26 25.28
#